data_AF-A0A0C2Z2K5-F1
#
_entry.id   AF-A0A0C2Z2K5-F1
#
_cell.length_a   1.000
_cell.length_b   1.000
_cell.length_c   1.000
_cell.angle_alpha   90.00
_cell.angle_beta   90.00
_cell.angle_gamma   90.00
#
_symmetry.space_group_name_H-M   'P 1'
#
loop_
_entity.id
_entity.type
_entity.pdbx_description
1 polymer ?
#
loop_
_entity_poly.entity_id
_entity_poly.type
_entity_poly.pdbx_seq_one_letter_code
_entity_poly.pdbx_strand_id
1 'polypeptide(L)'
;MPATKHEVQSFDCHPIPGAQPPSLLITVSGQVTHGLGPSANPHTTQPRVVEGHPRVFSQTFILVPDPTAPPTKPGEVAKYYIVADALRFVG
;
A
#
# COMPACT_ATOMS: atom_id res chain seq x y z
N MET A 1 -13.59 -8.20 -0.49
CA MET A 1 -12.30 -8.76 -0.94
C MET A 1 -11.99 -10.01 -0.13
N PRO A 2 -11.30 -11.01 -0.69
CA PRO A 2 -10.79 -12.15 0.09
C PRO A 2 -9.90 -11.67 1.24
N ALA A 3 -9.72 -12.51 2.27
CA ALA A 3 -8.76 -12.21 3.33
C ALA A 3 -7.35 -12.07 2.73
N THR A 4 -6.61 -11.04 3.16
CA THR A 4 -5.24 -10.77 2.69
C THR A 4 -4.35 -10.35 3.85
N LYS A 5 -3.11 -10.81 3.86
CA LYS A 5 -2.04 -10.33 4.74
C LYS A 5 -1.03 -9.57 3.90
N HIS A 6 -0.90 -8.26 4.15
CA HIS A 6 0.11 -7.42 3.51
C HIS A 6 1.31 -7.27 4.44
N GLU A 7 2.50 -7.50 3.90
CA GLU A 7 3.77 -7.26 4.57
C GLU A 7 4.50 -6.17 3.78
N VAL A 8 4.48 -4.95 4.31
CA VAL A 8 5.19 -3.81 3.73
C VAL A 8 6.69 -4.01 3.94
N GLN A 9 7.45 -3.95 2.86
CA GLN A 9 8.91 -4.09 2.89
C GLN A 9 9.61 -2.74 2.83
N SER A 10 9.06 -1.82 2.06
CA SER A 10 9.57 -0.46 1.94
C SER A 10 8.48 0.49 1.50
N PHE A 11 8.69 1.76 1.82
CA PHE A 11 7.90 2.85 1.29
C PHE A 11 8.81 4.05 1.07
N ASP A 12 8.37 4.92 0.18
CA ASP A 12 9.03 6.17 -0.17
C ASP A 12 7.96 7.26 -0.33
N CYS A 13 8.28 8.49 0.08
CA CYS A 13 7.34 9.60 0.14
C CYS A 13 7.99 10.89 -0.35
N HIS A 14 7.38 11.50 -1.37
CA HIS A 14 7.86 12.71 -2.00
C HIS A 14 6.77 13.80 -2.00
N PRO A 15 7.09 15.05 -1.59
CA PRO A 15 6.16 16.14 -1.74
C PRO A 15 6.01 16.53 -3.22
N ILE A 16 4.77 16.71 -3.66
CA ILE A 16 4.42 17.30 -4.94
C ILE A 16 4.40 18.83 -4.75
N PRO A 17 5.26 19.60 -5.44
CA PRO A 17 5.31 21.05 -5.30
C PRO A 17 4.01 21.74 -5.72
N GLY A 18 3.68 22.87 -5.09
CA GLY A 18 2.57 23.76 -5.51
C GLY A 18 1.57 24.16 -4.42
N ALA A 19 1.61 23.57 -3.23
CA ALA A 19 0.73 23.91 -2.10
C ALA A 19 1.41 23.74 -0.73
N GLN A 20 0.82 24.33 0.31
CA GLN A 20 1.22 24.16 1.72
C GLN A 20 -0.03 23.83 2.56
N PRO A 21 -0.17 22.61 3.11
CA PRO A 21 0.77 21.47 3.00
C PRO A 21 0.89 20.97 1.55
N PRO A 22 2.04 20.39 1.15
CA PRO A 22 2.18 19.82 -0.19
C PRO A 22 1.30 18.57 -0.31
N SER A 23 0.81 18.27 -1.52
CA SER A 23 0.32 16.92 -1.79
C SER A 23 1.49 15.94 -1.73
N LEU A 24 1.25 14.66 -1.41
CA LEU A 24 2.32 13.66 -1.27
C LEU A 24 2.13 12.56 -2.30
N LEU A 25 3.22 12.20 -2.98
CA LEU A 25 3.33 10.98 -3.76
C LEU A 25 3.98 9.91 -2.89
N ILE A 26 3.25 8.83 -2.61
CA ILE A 26 3.75 7.71 -1.82
C ILE A 26 3.85 6.48 -2.71
N THR A 27 5.00 5.81 -2.70
CA THR A 27 5.15 4.48 -3.30
C THR A 27 5.44 3.47 -2.20
N VAL A 28 4.65 2.40 -2.17
CA VAL A 28 4.77 1.30 -1.20
C VAL A 28 5.07 0.03 -1.97
N SER A 29 6.03 -0.75 -1.50
CA SER A 29 6.29 -2.10 -2.01
C SER A 29 6.32 -3.12 -0.88
N GLY A 30 5.87 -4.32 -1.20
CA GLY A 30 5.82 -5.40 -0.24
C GLY A 30 5.32 -6.69 -0.87
N GLN A 31 4.88 -7.60 0.00
CA GLN A 31 4.26 -8.85 -0.40
C GLN A 31 2.85 -8.94 0.14
N VAL A 32 1.96 -9.58 -0.61
CA VAL A 32 0.62 -9.93 -0.17
C VAL A 32 0.38 -11.42 -0.27
N THR A 33 -0.13 -11.99 0.82
CA THR A 33 -0.62 -13.38 0.87
C THR A 33 -2.13 -13.35 0.89
N HIS A 34 -2.77 -14.08 -0.02
CA HIS A 34 -4.22 -14.22 -0.08
C HIS A 34 -4.70 -15.47 0.69
N GLY A 35 -5.84 -15.37 1.36
CA GLY A 35 -6.41 -16.46 2.15
C GLY A 35 -5.49 -16.91 3.29
N LEU A 36 -5.39 -18.23 3.50
CA LEU A 36 -4.44 -18.83 4.45
C LEU A 36 -3.08 -19.14 3.79
N GLY A 37 -2.80 -18.53 2.64
CA GLY A 37 -1.59 -18.78 1.87
C GLY A 37 -1.46 -20.24 1.41
N PRO A 38 -0.23 -20.78 1.31
CA PRO A 38 -0.02 -22.16 0.86
C PRO A 38 -0.60 -23.21 1.81
N SER A 39 -0.89 -22.84 3.06
CA SER A 39 -1.45 -23.77 4.07
C SER A 39 -2.90 -24.17 3.81
N ALA A 40 -3.65 -23.40 3.01
CA ALA A 40 -5.00 -23.76 2.56
C ALA A 40 -5.00 -24.66 1.33
N ASN A 41 -3.86 -24.89 0.69
CA ASN A 41 -3.80 -25.72 -0.51
C ASN A 41 -4.06 -27.19 -0.13
N PRO A 42 -4.84 -27.95 -0.93
CA PRO A 42 -4.99 -29.38 -0.74
C PRO A 42 -3.62 -30.07 -0.63
N HIS A 43 -3.48 -31.11 0.20
CA HIS A 43 -2.21 -31.83 0.38
C HIS A 43 -1.66 -32.46 -0.91
N THR A 44 -2.49 -32.64 -1.93
CA THR A 44 -2.12 -33.15 -3.25
C THR A 44 -1.56 -32.07 -4.18
N THR A 45 -1.58 -30.81 -3.75
CA THR A 45 -1.12 -29.66 -4.54
C THR A 45 0.39 -29.75 -4.71
N GLN A 46 0.86 -29.70 -5.95
CA GLN A 46 2.29 -29.76 -6.22
C GLN A 46 3.01 -28.55 -5.60
N PRO A 47 4.24 -28.72 -5.07
CA PRO A 47 4.99 -27.63 -4.44
C PRO A 47 5.28 -26.41 -5.35
N ARG A 48 5.18 -26.58 -6.67
CA ARG A 48 5.40 -25.51 -7.66
C ARG A 48 4.14 -24.71 -8.03
N VAL A 49 2.99 -25.06 -7.45
CA VAL A 49 1.75 -24.31 -7.69
C VAL A 49 1.86 -22.96 -7.02
N VAL A 50 1.84 -21.90 -7.82
CA VAL A 50 1.98 -20.49 -7.38
C VAL A 50 0.76 -20.04 -6.57
N GLU A 51 -0.36 -20.77 -6.63
CA GLU A 51 -1.57 -20.44 -5.89
C GLU A 51 -1.33 -20.43 -4.36
N GLY A 52 -1.86 -19.40 -3.70
CA GLY A 52 -1.64 -19.16 -2.28
C GLY A 52 -0.25 -18.62 -1.89
N HIS A 53 0.74 -18.60 -2.79
CA HIS A 53 2.05 -18.04 -2.47
C HIS A 53 2.02 -16.50 -2.38
N PRO A 54 2.90 -15.89 -1.55
CA PRO A 54 3.01 -14.43 -1.48
C PRO A 54 3.35 -13.82 -2.83
N ARG A 55 2.64 -12.75 -3.20
CA ARG A 55 2.89 -11.99 -4.44
C ARG A 55 3.49 -10.64 -4.11
N VAL A 56 4.52 -10.23 -4.85
CA VAL A 56 5.11 -8.90 -4.71
C VAL A 56 4.16 -7.87 -5.30
N PHE A 57 3.92 -6.79 -4.56
CA PHE A 57 3.11 -5.66 -5.01
C PHE A 57 3.90 -4.36 -4.96
N SER A 58 3.49 -3.42 -5.82
CA SER A 58 3.87 -2.02 -5.79
C SER A 58 2.59 -1.21 -5.88
N GLN A 59 2.37 -0.34 -4.90
CA GLN A 59 1.19 0.52 -4.82
C GLN A 59 1.62 1.98 -4.70
N THR A 60 1.07 2.82 -5.56
CA THR A 60 1.35 4.26 -5.56
C THR A 60 0.09 5.02 -5.19
N PHE A 61 0.23 5.98 -4.28
CA PHE A 61 -0.85 6.85 -3.83
C PHE A 61 -0.50 8.32 -4.08
N ILE A 62 -1.51 9.10 -4.44
CA ILE A 62 -1.46 10.56 -4.34
C ILE A 62 -2.34 10.98 -3.18
N LEU A 63 -1.74 11.70 -2.24
CA LEU A 63 -2.39 12.20 -1.03
C LEU A 63 -2.52 13.72 -1.13
N VAL A 64 -3.70 14.25 -0.86
CA VAL A 64 -3.95 15.69 -0.73
C VAL A 64 -4.25 16.05 0.72
N PRO A 65 -3.76 17.20 1.22
CA PRO A 65 -4.08 17.62 2.58
C PRO A 65 -5.59 17.85 2.73
N ASP A 66 -6.13 17.52 3.90
CA ASP A 66 -7.51 17.84 4.27
C ASP A 66 -7.67 19.37 4.35
N PRO A 67 -8.46 20.00 3.45
CA PRO A 67 -8.60 21.46 3.41
C PRO A 67 -9.40 22.01 4.59
N THR A 68 -10.11 21.13 5.32
CA THR A 68 -10.93 21.48 6.47
C THR A 68 -10.24 21.18 7.80
N ALA A 69 -9.05 20.58 7.76
CA ALA A 69 -8.30 20.28 8.97
C ALA A 69 -7.91 21.58 9.69
N PRO A 70 -8.01 21.62 11.02
CA PRO A 70 -7.44 22.70 11.80
C PRO A 70 -5.94 22.87 11.49
N PRO A 71 -5.40 24.10 11.61
CA PRO A 71 -3.96 24.32 11.49
C PRO A 71 -3.21 23.37 12.44
N THR A 72 -2.35 22.52 11.89
CA THR A 72 -1.53 21.61 12.69
C THR A 72 -0.52 22.40 13.51
N LYS A 73 -0.39 22.09 14.80
CA LYS A 73 0.66 22.68 15.63
C LYS A 73 2.03 22.24 15.14
N PRO A 74 3.11 22.99 15.43
CA PRO A 74 4.46 22.51 15.17
C PRO A 74 4.69 21.13 15.80
N GLY A 75 5.02 20.13 14.98
CA GLY A 75 5.19 18.74 15.40
C GLY A 75 3.98 17.83 15.17
N GLU A 76 2.82 18.37 14.77
CA GLU A 76 1.65 17.57 14.36
C GLU A 76 1.68 17.30 12.86
N VAL A 77 1.33 16.06 12.47
CA VAL A 77 1.21 15.65 11.06
C VAL A 77 -0.14 16.11 10.50
N ALA A 78 -0.11 16.73 9.32
CA ALA A 78 -1.33 17.06 8.60
C ALA A 78 -2.13 15.80 8.24
N LYS A 79 -3.46 15.92 8.24
CA LYS A 79 -4.35 14.87 7.78
C LYS A 79 -4.43 14.91 6.26
N TYR A 80 -4.39 13.75 5.61
CA TYR A 80 -4.43 13.62 4.15
C TYR A 80 -5.55 12.67 3.71
N TYR A 81 -6.05 12.88 2.49
CA TYR A 81 -6.93 11.95 1.78
C TYR A 81 -6.23 11.38 0.55
N ILE A 82 -6.50 10.11 0.24
CA ILE A 82 -6.05 9.47 -1.00
C ILE A 82 -6.98 9.94 -2.13
N VAL A 83 -6.42 10.59 -3.15
CA VAL A 83 -7.17 11.00 -4.36
C VAL A 83 -6.87 10.13 -5.57
N ALA A 84 -5.75 9.42 -5.55
CA ALA A 84 -5.40 8.43 -6.55
C ALA A 84 -4.72 7.24 -5.87
N ASP A 85 -5.06 6.04 -6.35
CA ASP A 85 -4.50 4.76 -5.93
C ASP A 85 -4.23 3.92 -7.19
N ALA A 86 -3.01 3.43 -7.31
CA ALA A 86 -2.59 2.53 -8.37
C ALA A 86 -1.83 1.35 -7.78
N LEU A 87 -2.48 0.19 -7.71
CA LEU A 87 -1.90 -1.08 -7.28
C LEU A 87 -1.51 -1.94 -8.48
N ARG A 88 -0.30 -2.52 -8.45
CA ARG A 88 0.11 -3.57 -9.39
C ARG A 88 0.87 -4.68 -8.68
N PHE A 89 0.73 -5.90 -9.19
CA PHE A 89 1.65 -6.99 -8.88
C PHE A 89 2.89 -6.89 -9.77
N VAL A 90 4.05 -7.28 -9.23
CA VAL A 90 5.34 -7.19 -9.93
C VAL A 90 6.05 -8.53 -9.82
N GLY A 91 6.48 -9.08 -10.96
CA GLY A 91 7.08 -10.43 -11.04
C GLY A 91 6.47 -11.23 -12.16
#